data_AF-A0A3S4T433-F1
#
_entry.id   AF-A0A3S4T433-F1
#
_cell.length_a   1.000
_cell.length_b   1.000
_cell.length_c   1.000
_cell.angle_alpha   90.00
_cell.angle_beta   90.00
_cell.angle_gamma   90.00
#
_symmetry.space_group_name_H-M   'P 1'
#
loop_
_entity.id
_entity.type
_entity.pdbx_description
1 polymer ?
#
loop_
_entity_poly.entity_id
_entity_poly.type
_entity_poly.pdbx_seq_one_letter_code
_entity_poly.pdbx_strand_id
1 'polypeptide(L)'
;MSPVRRGEALPIYNRLGVLRAERQMSRADLANRIGVNPQTVGALERGDHYPSLDLAFRICAVFDLPVEAVFSRTEFTPLSAEVYGRKPAN
;
A
#
# COMPACT_ATOMS: atom_id res chain seq x y z
N MET A 1 11.23 17.29 1.86
CA MET A 1 10.53 16.24 2.64
C MET A 1 11.55 15.22 3.07
N SER A 2 11.72 15.05 4.39
CA SER A 2 12.84 14.33 5.01
C SER A 2 12.96 12.87 4.54
N PRO A 3 14.19 12.40 4.22
CA PRO A 3 14.42 11.00 3.94
C PRO A 3 14.53 10.29 5.30
N VAL A 4 13.44 9.68 5.77
CA VAL A 4 13.57 8.71 6.85
C VAL A 4 14.17 7.45 6.24
N ARG A 5 15.52 7.38 6.21
CA ARG A 5 16.22 6.11 6.04
C ARG A 5 15.93 5.26 7.29
N ARG A 6 15.16 4.20 7.06
CA ARG A 6 14.84 3.02 7.88
C ARG A 6 15.49 2.97 9.26
N GLY A 7 14.65 2.86 10.29
CA GLY A 7 14.89 1.80 11.27
C GLY A 7 14.36 0.50 10.66
N GLU A 8 15.21 -0.51 10.47
CA GLU A 8 14.80 -1.90 10.15
C GLU A 8 13.72 -2.42 11.11
N ALA A 9 13.60 -1.80 12.29
CA ALA A 9 12.72 -2.22 13.37
C ALA A 9 11.21 -2.15 13.06
N LEU A 10 10.74 -1.33 12.11
CA LEU A 10 9.29 -1.14 11.88
C LEU A 10 8.95 -0.85 10.40
N PRO A 11 8.99 -1.84 9.51
CA PRO A 11 8.56 -1.67 8.12
C PRO A 11 7.09 -1.25 8.00
N ILE A 12 6.75 -0.56 6.91
CA ILE A 12 5.35 -0.31 6.50
C ILE A 12 5.16 -1.01 5.15
N TYR A 13 4.32 -2.03 5.15
CA TYR A 13 3.82 -2.70 3.96
C TYR A 13 2.59 -1.99 3.44
N ASN A 14 2.29 -2.13 2.15
CA ASN A 14 1.12 -1.53 1.54
C ASN A 14 0.46 -2.46 0.51
N ARG A 15 -0.84 -2.26 0.26
CA ARG A 15 -1.64 -2.97 -0.76
C ARG A 15 -1.88 -2.14 -2.02
N LEU A 16 -1.15 -1.03 -2.22
CA LEU A 16 -1.42 -0.07 -3.31
C LEU A 16 -1.52 -0.72 -4.69
N GLY A 17 -0.59 -1.63 -5.02
CA GLY A 17 -0.58 -2.32 -6.30
C GLY A 17 -1.81 -3.19 -6.52
N VAL A 18 -2.23 -3.93 -5.50
CA VAL A 18 -3.43 -4.79 -5.51
C VAL A 18 -4.69 -3.94 -5.63
N LEU A 19 -4.84 -2.94 -4.76
CA LEU A 19 -6.01 -2.05 -4.73
C LEU A 19 -6.20 -1.28 -6.04
N ARG A 20 -5.10 -0.84 -6.68
CA ARG A 20 -5.18 -0.26 -8.02
C ARG A 20 -5.64 -1.28 -9.06
N ALA A 21 -5.09 -2.49 -9.04
CA ALA A 21 -5.43 -3.52 -10.01
C ALA A 21 -6.92 -3.90 -9.91
N GLU A 22 -7.45 -4.03 -8.69
CA GLU A 22 -8.88 -4.25 -8.42
C GLU A 22 -9.77 -3.16 -9.04
N ARG A 23 -9.30 -1.92 -9.08
CA ARG A 23 -10.01 -0.77 -9.64
C ARG A 23 -9.63 -0.43 -11.08
N GLN A 24 -8.86 -1.29 -11.75
CA GLN A 24 -8.33 -1.04 -13.10
C GLN A 24 -7.60 0.32 -13.24
N MET A 25 -6.97 0.76 -12.14
CA MET A 25 -6.39 2.09 -12.02
C MET A 25 -4.89 2.07 -12.36
N SER A 26 -4.44 2.95 -13.27
CA SER A 26 -3.01 3.10 -13.55
C SER A 26 -2.30 3.86 -12.42
N ARG A 27 -0.96 3.80 -12.39
CA ARG A 27 -0.17 4.64 -11.47
C ARG A 27 -0.40 6.13 -11.71
N ALA A 28 -0.60 6.53 -12.98
CA ALA A 28 -0.88 7.91 -13.34
C ALA A 28 -2.23 8.37 -12.81
N ASP A 29 -3.26 7.53 -12.90
CA ASP A 29 -4.60 7.85 -12.38
C ASP A 29 -4.57 8.06 -10.87
N LEU A 30 -3.92 7.15 -10.13
CA LEU A 30 -3.79 7.31 -8.68
C LEU A 30 -3.01 8.58 -8.33
N ALA A 31 -1.88 8.80 -9.03
CA ALA A 31 -1.02 9.96 -8.81
C ALA A 31 -1.78 11.29 -9.02
N ASN A 32 -2.60 11.36 -10.08
CA ASN A 32 -3.45 12.52 -10.35
C ASN A 32 -4.47 12.75 -9.22
N ARG A 33 -5.13 11.70 -8.74
CA ARG A 33 -6.11 11.79 -7.64
C ARG A 33 -5.50 12.22 -6.31
N ILE A 34 -4.26 11.82 -6.04
CA ILE A 34 -3.53 12.18 -4.82
C ILE A 34 -2.47 13.27 -5.08
N GLY A 35 -2.55 14.04 -6.17
CA GLY A 35 -1.69 15.20 -6.42
C GLY A 35 -0.18 14.95 -6.27
N VAL A 36 0.35 13.83 -6.78
CA VAL A 36 1.79 13.50 -6.80
C VAL A 36 2.25 13.09 -8.20
N ASN A 37 3.56 12.87 -8.37
CA ASN A 37 4.10 12.31 -9.61
C ASN A 37 3.83 10.79 -9.67
N PRO A 38 3.53 10.19 -10.84
CA PRO A 38 3.39 8.74 -11.01
C PRO A 38 4.57 7.90 -10.48
N GLN A 39 5.79 8.44 -10.51
CA GLN A 39 6.98 7.82 -9.94
C GLN A 39 6.88 7.66 -8.42
N THR A 40 6.24 8.62 -7.73
CA THR A 40 5.97 8.55 -6.28
C THR A 40 5.09 7.34 -5.97
N VAL A 41 4.04 7.10 -6.75
CA VAL A 41 3.20 5.90 -6.60
C VAL A 41 4.02 4.62 -6.78
N GLY A 42 4.86 4.57 -7.81
CA GLY A 42 5.75 3.43 -8.03
C GLY A 42 6.74 3.18 -6.88
N ALA A 43 7.29 4.24 -6.29
CA ALA A 43 8.20 4.15 -5.14
C ALA A 43 7.46 3.68 -3.87
N LEU A 44 6.23 4.15 -3.64
CA LEU A 44 5.38 3.69 -2.54
C LEU A 44 5.07 2.18 -2.68
N GLU A 45 4.67 1.73 -3.88
CA GLU A 45 4.36 0.32 -4.13
C GLU A 45 5.54 -0.63 -3.87
N ARG A 46 6.76 -0.19 -4.17
CA ARG A 46 7.99 -0.96 -3.88
C ARG A 46 8.43 -0.85 -2.42
N GLY A 47 7.82 0.02 -1.63
CA GLY A 47 8.24 0.31 -0.26
C GLY A 47 9.55 1.10 -0.19
N ASP A 48 9.97 1.77 -1.28
CA ASP A 48 11.18 2.59 -1.30
C ASP A 48 11.05 3.79 -0.35
N HIS A 49 9.83 4.30 -0.20
CA HIS A 49 9.48 5.45 0.62
C HIS A 49 8.18 5.20 1.39
N TYR A 50 8.09 5.77 2.59
CA TYR A 50 6.83 5.82 3.33
C TYR A 50 6.07 7.11 3.01
N PRO A 51 4.74 7.05 2.88
CA PRO A 51 3.94 8.24 2.68
C PRO A 51 3.98 9.11 3.95
N SER A 52 3.82 10.43 3.78
CA SER A 52 3.39 11.27 4.91
C SER A 52 2.01 10.84 5.37
N LEU A 53 1.63 11.20 6.60
CA LEU A 53 0.29 10.91 7.12
C LEU A 53 -0.81 11.47 6.21
N ASP A 54 -0.63 12.70 5.72
CA ASP A 54 -1.53 13.33 4.74
C ASP A 54 -1.65 12.49 3.45
N LEU A 55 -0.53 12.07 2.86
CA LEU A 55 -0.55 11.27 1.64
C LEU A 55 -1.22 9.91 1.87
N ALA A 56 -0.99 9.29 3.04
CA ALA A 56 -1.65 8.05 3.43
C ALA A 56 -3.17 8.23 3.50
N PHE A 57 -3.68 9.30 4.12
CA PHE A 57 -5.11 9.57 4.19
C PHE A 57 -5.73 9.89 2.83
N ARG A 58 -5.03 10.62 1.95
CA ARG A 58 -5.51 10.84 0.57
C ARG A 58 -5.60 9.55 -0.23
N ILE A 59 -4.63 8.64 -0.06
CA ILE A 59 -4.70 7.30 -0.65
C ILE A 59 -5.90 6.52 -0.11
N CYS A 60 -6.10 6.52 1.21
CA CYS A 60 -7.24 5.86 1.87
C CYS A 60 -8.58 6.38 1.33
N ALA A 61 -8.72 7.70 1.15
CA ALA A 61 -9.91 8.31 0.58
C ALA A 61 -10.16 7.89 -0.89
N VAL A 62 -9.10 7.78 -1.72
CA VAL A 62 -9.25 7.29 -3.10
C VAL A 62 -9.74 5.85 -3.15
N PHE A 63 -9.32 5.03 -2.17
CA PHE A 63 -9.74 3.65 -2.06
C PHE A 63 -10.99 3.43 -1.20
N ASP A 64 -11.54 4.46 -0.55
CA ASP A 64 -12.66 4.31 0.39
C ASP A 64 -12.41 3.17 1.41
N LEU A 65 -11.19 3.15 1.97
CA LEU A 65 -10.72 2.12 2.88
C LEU A 65 -10.03 2.76 4.09
N PRO A 66 -10.08 2.13 5.27
CA PRO A 66 -9.33 2.58 6.43
C PRO A 66 -7.83 2.33 6.25
N VAL A 67 -7.00 2.99 7.08
CA VAL A 67 -5.54 2.98 6.93
C VAL A 67 -4.96 1.57 7.05
N GLU A 68 -5.48 0.74 7.95
CA GLU A 68 -5.05 -0.64 8.20
C GLU A 68 -5.37 -1.60 7.04
N ALA A 69 -6.34 -1.25 6.19
CA ALA A 69 -6.63 -2.03 4.97
C ALA A 69 -5.66 -1.70 3.83
N VAL A 70 -5.03 -0.52 3.88
CA VAL A 70 -4.11 -0.03 2.85
C VAL A 70 -2.66 -0.24 3.25
N PHE A 71 -2.33 -0.06 4.53
CA PHE A 71 -0.98 -0.10 5.09
C PHE A 71 -0.93 -0.99 6.35
N SER A 72 0.18 -1.68 6.57
CA SER A 72 0.37 -2.55 7.74
C SER A 72 1.81 -2.56 8.22
N ARG A 73 2.01 -2.92 9.50
CA ARG A 73 3.33 -3.22 10.06
C ARG A 73 3.79 -4.65 9.78
N THR A 74 2.90 -5.50 9.32
CA THR A 74 3.17 -6.87 8.89
C THR A 74 2.88 -7.02 7.40
N GLU A 75 3.57 -7.95 6.75
CA GLU A 75 3.30 -8.26 5.34
C GLU A 75 1.85 -8.75 5.18
N PHE A 76 1.23 -8.36 4.07
CA PHE A 76 -0.12 -8.79 3.76
C PHE A 76 -0.10 -10.20 3.18
N THR A 77 -0.82 -11.11 3.82
CA THR A 77 -1.04 -12.44 3.27
C THR A 77 -1.84 -12.32 1.96
N PRO A 78 -1.41 -13.01 0.89
CA PRO A 78 -2.21 -13.10 -0.34
C PRO A 78 -3.52 -13.84 -0.08
N LEU A 79 -4.62 -13.37 -0.67
CA LEU A 79 -5.94 -13.98 -0.50
C LEU A 79 -5.94 -15.48 -0.88
N SER A 80 -5.19 -15.86 -1.91
CA SER A 80 -5.07 -17.28 -2.31
C SER A 80 -4.46 -18.15 -1.22
N ALA A 81 -3.52 -17.62 -0.43
CA ALA A 81 -2.94 -18.33 0.70
C ALA A 81 -3.93 -18.45 1.87
N GLU A 82 -4.79 -17.45 2.08
CA GLU A 82 -5.84 -17.54 3.11
C GLU A 82 -6.97 -18.51 2.72
N VAL A 83 -7.37 -18.50 1.45
CA VAL A 83 -8.51 -19.28 0.95
C VAL A 83 -8.13 -20.75 0.69
N TYR A 84 -6.93 -21.01 0.16
CA TYR A 84 -6.49 -22.35 -0.22
C TYR A 84 -5.35 -22.89 0.65
N GLY A 85 -4.75 -22.08 1.53
CA GLY A 85 -3.77 -22.51 2.52
C GLY A 85 -4.43 -23.33 3.61
N ARG A 86 -4.59 -24.62 3.33
CA ARG A 86 -5.10 -25.63 4.26
C ARG A 86 -4.38 -25.51 5.61
N LYS A 87 -5.11 -25.14 6.66
CA LYS A 87 -4.71 -25.47 8.04
C LYS A 87 -4.68 -27.01 8.09
N PRO A 88 -3.57 -27.68 8.46
CA PRO A 88 -3.63 -29.12 8.67
C PRO A 88 -4.75 -29.38 9.68
N ALA A 89 -5.69 -30.26 9.28
CA ALA A 89 -6.67 -30.78 10.21
C ALA A 89 -5.90 -31.42 11.38
N ASN A 90 -6.36 -31.09 12.58
CA ASN A 90 -5.81 -31.43 13.89
C ASN A 90 -5.17 -32.82 13.96
#